data_AF-A0A0N8K588-F1
#
_entry.id   AF-A0A0N8K588-F1
#
_cell.length_a   1.000
_cell.length_b   1.000
_cell.length_c   1.000
_cell.angle_alpha   90.00
_cell.angle_beta   90.00
_cell.angle_gamma   90.00
#
_symmetry.space_group_name_H-M   'P 1'
#
loop_
_entity.id
_entity.type
_entity.pdbx_description
1 polymer ?
#
loop_
_entity_poly.entity_id
_entity_poly.type
_entity_poly.pdbx_seq_one_letter_code
_entity_poly.pdbx_strand_id
1 'polypeptide(L)'
;MPHDHHDHDHDHFHHDGMSPSGHPYRADNDEPLSYWQCMEIAVRELLIEKGHTTPAEIAAQIEAMDARSPANGAAVVARAWTDPAFKQRLLEDASAASAEMGFDIGGLRLIAVENTEDVHNVIVCTLCSCYPRNLLGLPPDWYKTRAYRSRTVKEPRKVLAEFGLDLPETTQVRVHDSTADMRYIVLPARPAGTEAMDEAALAALVTRDSMIGTGLPKTP
;
A
#
# COMPACT_ATOMS: atom_id res chain seq x y z
N MET A 1 -56.55 -61.26 -15.61
CA MET A 1 -55.17 -61.06 -15.12
C MET A 1 -54.97 -59.58 -14.95
N PRO A 2 -55.01 -59.04 -13.72
CA PRO A 2 -54.67 -57.65 -13.48
C PRO A 2 -53.15 -57.52 -13.46
N HIS A 3 -52.62 -56.50 -14.14
CA HIS A 3 -51.23 -56.08 -13.98
C HIS A 3 -51.23 -54.94 -12.96
N ASP A 4 -50.61 -55.20 -11.81
CA ASP A 4 -50.30 -54.21 -10.78
C ASP A 4 -49.41 -53.13 -11.40
N HIS A 5 -49.92 -51.90 -11.44
CA HIS A 5 -49.10 -50.71 -11.63
C HIS A 5 -48.66 -50.26 -10.25
N HIS A 6 -47.38 -50.48 -9.94
CA HIS A 6 -46.74 -49.87 -8.79
C HIS A 6 -46.67 -48.36 -9.00
N ASP A 7 -47.43 -47.61 -8.21
CA ASP A 7 -47.19 -46.20 -7.96
C ASP A 7 -45.81 -46.07 -7.30
N HIS A 8 -44.86 -45.52 -8.04
CA HIS A 8 -43.64 -45.01 -7.46
C HIS A 8 -43.94 -43.60 -6.93
N ASP A 9 -44.23 -43.52 -5.63
CA ASP A 9 -44.15 -42.28 -4.87
C ASP A 9 -42.73 -41.72 -5.04
N HIS A 10 -42.59 -40.68 -5.86
CA HIS A 10 -41.39 -39.89 -5.91
C HIS A 10 -41.44 -38.93 -4.73
N ASP A 11 -40.76 -39.31 -3.64
CA ASP A 11 -40.43 -38.41 -2.54
C ASP A 11 -39.84 -37.11 -3.10
N HIS A 12 -40.61 -36.03 -3.01
CA HIS A 12 -40.15 -34.69 -3.28
C HIS A 12 -39.15 -34.30 -2.18
N PHE A 13 -37.87 -34.65 -2.37
CA PHE A 13 -36.79 -34.10 -1.56
C PHE A 13 -36.78 -32.58 -1.74
N HIS A 14 -37.28 -31.88 -0.72
CA HIS A 14 -37.14 -30.45 -0.55
C HIS A 14 -35.64 -30.14 -0.39
N HIS A 15 -34.95 -29.93 -1.50
CA HIS A 15 -33.60 -29.39 -1.52
C HIS A 15 -33.66 -27.90 -1.18
N ASP A 16 -33.78 -27.59 0.11
CA ASP A 16 -33.62 -26.24 0.63
C ASP A 16 -32.19 -25.74 0.31
N GLY A 17 -32.05 -25.06 -0.83
CA GLY A 17 -30.87 -24.27 -1.17
C GLY A 17 -29.62 -25.02 -1.61
N MET A 18 -29.67 -26.33 -1.89
CA MET A 18 -28.52 -27.11 -2.37
C MET A 18 -28.62 -27.48 -3.86
N SER A 19 -27.52 -27.29 -4.59
CA SER A 19 -27.34 -27.75 -5.97
C SER A 19 -27.30 -29.28 -6.06
N PRO A 20 -27.50 -29.87 -7.26
CA PRO A 20 -27.43 -31.32 -7.48
C PRO A 20 -26.09 -31.96 -7.07
N SER A 21 -25.03 -31.16 -6.96
CA SER A 21 -23.70 -31.59 -6.50
C SER A 21 -23.50 -31.45 -4.98
N GLY A 22 -24.54 -31.08 -4.21
CA GLY A 22 -24.49 -30.99 -2.75
C GLY A 22 -23.88 -29.69 -2.19
N HIS A 23 -23.58 -28.72 -3.04
CA HIS A 23 -23.13 -27.39 -2.62
C HIS A 23 -24.29 -26.40 -2.56
N PRO A 24 -24.33 -25.46 -1.61
CA PRO A 24 -25.36 -24.43 -1.59
C PRO A 24 -25.34 -23.64 -2.89
N TYR A 25 -26.52 -23.31 -3.43
CA TYR A 25 -26.64 -22.37 -4.53
C TYR A 25 -26.02 -21.04 -4.09
N ARG A 26 -24.92 -20.65 -4.74
CA ARG A 26 -24.39 -19.29 -4.62
C ARG A 26 -25.18 -18.39 -5.56
N ALA A 27 -25.50 -17.18 -5.09
CA ALA A 27 -25.94 -16.14 -6.00
C ALA A 27 -24.88 -15.97 -7.09
N ASP A 28 -25.33 -15.85 -8.33
CA ASP A 28 -24.43 -15.52 -9.43
C ASP A 28 -23.78 -14.17 -9.14
N ASN A 29 -22.47 -14.05 -9.34
CA ASN A 29 -21.74 -12.80 -9.08
C ASN A 29 -21.83 -11.85 -10.28
N ASP A 30 -22.69 -12.16 -11.25
CA ASP A 30 -22.98 -11.36 -12.45
C ASP A 30 -23.87 -10.16 -12.08
N GLU A 31 -23.31 -9.24 -11.30
CA GLU A 31 -23.89 -7.93 -11.09
C GLU A 31 -23.73 -7.06 -12.36
N PRO A 32 -24.74 -6.26 -12.73
CA PRO A 32 -24.59 -5.28 -13.81
C PRO A 32 -23.39 -4.38 -13.55
N LEU A 33 -22.60 -4.12 -14.59
CA LEU A 33 -21.48 -3.19 -14.50
C LEU A 33 -21.96 -1.84 -13.97
N SER A 34 -21.25 -1.32 -12.97
CA SER A 34 -21.47 0.03 -12.49
C SER A 34 -21.18 1.05 -13.59
N TYR A 35 -21.74 2.25 -13.44
CA TYR A 35 -21.47 3.36 -14.35
C TYR A 35 -19.97 3.60 -14.58
N TRP A 36 -19.14 3.51 -13.51
CA TRP A 36 -17.69 3.73 -13.60
C TRP A 36 -16.95 2.60 -14.29
N GLN A 37 -17.40 1.35 -14.15
CA GLN A 37 -16.85 0.22 -14.91
C GLN A 37 -17.17 0.35 -16.40
N CYS A 38 -18.42 0.71 -16.74
CA CYS A 38 -18.78 0.99 -18.13
C CYS A 38 -17.97 2.15 -18.74
N MET A 39 -17.75 3.21 -17.97
CA MET A 39 -16.94 4.35 -18.41
C MET A 39 -15.47 3.97 -18.62
N GLU A 40 -14.87 3.20 -17.71
CA GLU A 40 -13.48 2.72 -17.86
C GLU A 40 -13.31 1.90 -19.14
N ILE A 41 -14.20 0.93 -19.37
CA ILE A 41 -14.18 0.10 -20.58
C ILE A 41 -14.31 0.98 -21.82
N ALA A 42 -15.28 1.90 -21.85
CA ALA A 42 -15.49 2.77 -23.01
C ALA A 42 -14.26 3.64 -23.34
N VAL A 43 -13.60 4.20 -22.32
CA VAL A 43 -12.38 5.00 -22.51
C VAL A 43 -11.22 4.12 -22.98
N ARG A 44 -11.04 2.94 -22.37
CA ARG A 44 -10.00 1.98 -22.72
C ARG A 44 -10.11 1.54 -24.18
N GLU A 45 -11.28 1.08 -24.60
CA GLU A 45 -11.52 0.61 -25.98
C GLU A 45 -11.32 1.74 -26.99
N LEU A 46 -11.77 2.96 -26.68
CA LEU A 46 -11.57 4.12 -27.56
C LEU A 46 -10.09 4.47 -27.75
N LEU A 47 -9.26 4.37 -26.70
CA LEU A 47 -7.81 4.60 -26.81
C LEU A 47 -7.12 3.52 -27.64
N ILE A 48 -7.60 2.28 -27.55
CA ILE A 48 -7.10 1.16 -28.37
C ILE A 48 -7.50 1.36 -29.83
N GLU A 49 -8.77 1.66 -30.12
CA GLU A 49 -9.27 1.89 -31.48
C GLU A 49 -8.52 3.04 -32.17
N LYS A 50 -8.17 4.09 -31.42
CA LYS A 50 -7.38 5.23 -31.91
C LYS A 50 -5.87 4.95 -32.04
N GLY A 51 -5.40 3.77 -31.64
CA GLY A 51 -3.99 3.39 -31.72
C GLY A 51 -3.08 4.13 -30.73
N HIS A 52 -3.62 4.65 -29.63
CA HIS A 52 -2.81 5.31 -28.58
C HIS A 52 -2.19 4.32 -27.59
N THR A 53 -2.75 3.11 -27.48
CA THR A 53 -2.27 2.01 -26.64
C THR A 53 -2.80 0.69 -27.18
N THR A 54 -2.30 -0.42 -26.66
CA THR A 54 -2.77 -1.78 -26.94
C THR A 54 -3.27 -2.48 -25.68
N PRO A 55 -4.11 -3.53 -25.80
CA PRO A 55 -4.49 -4.36 -24.66
C PRO A 55 -3.28 -4.94 -23.91
N ALA A 56 -2.24 -5.34 -24.65
CA ALA A 56 -1.02 -5.91 -24.09
C ALA A 56 -0.23 -4.89 -23.26
N GLU A 57 -0.14 -3.64 -23.71
CA GLU A 57 0.51 -2.56 -22.95
C GLU A 57 -0.24 -2.22 -21.67
N ILE A 58 -1.58 -2.22 -21.72
CA ILE A 58 -2.42 -2.00 -20.53
C ILE A 58 -2.19 -3.12 -19.51
N ALA A 59 -2.27 -4.38 -19.94
CA ALA A 59 -2.02 -5.52 -19.07
C ALA A 59 -0.61 -5.46 -18.46
N ALA A 60 0.41 -5.18 -19.26
CA ALA A 60 1.78 -5.04 -18.78
C ALA A 60 1.94 -3.91 -17.75
N GLN A 61 1.24 -2.78 -17.91
CA GLN A 61 1.27 -1.70 -16.92
C GLN A 61 0.53 -2.03 -15.63
N ILE A 62 -0.55 -2.80 -15.69
CA ILE A 62 -1.24 -3.30 -14.49
C ILE A 62 -0.30 -4.21 -13.71
N GLU A 63 0.28 -5.22 -14.37
CA GLU A 63 1.25 -6.15 -13.75
C GLU A 63 2.45 -5.41 -13.15
N ALA A 64 3.00 -4.43 -13.87
CA ALA A 64 4.12 -3.62 -13.39
C ALA A 64 3.77 -2.72 -12.20
N MET A 65 2.49 -2.36 -12.03
CA MET A 65 2.02 -1.61 -10.87
C MET A 65 1.77 -2.52 -9.68
N ASP A 66 1.15 -3.67 -9.91
CA ASP A 66 0.80 -4.66 -8.87
C ASP A 66 2.02 -5.36 -8.29
N ALA A 67 3.09 -5.52 -9.08
CA ALA A 67 4.35 -6.07 -8.61
C ALA A 67 5.07 -5.16 -7.58
N ARG A 68 4.65 -3.90 -7.41
CA ARG A 68 5.32 -2.95 -6.52
C ARG A 68 4.95 -3.20 -5.06
N SER A 69 5.97 -3.27 -4.22
CA SER A 69 5.83 -3.59 -2.79
C SER A 69 6.59 -2.59 -1.93
N PRO A 70 6.15 -2.33 -0.67
CA PRO A 70 6.93 -1.56 0.29
C PRO A 70 8.26 -2.23 0.72
N ALA A 71 8.53 -3.46 0.27
CA ALA A 71 9.76 -4.18 0.59
C ALA A 71 11.04 -3.43 0.16
N ASN A 72 11.02 -2.67 -0.95
CA ASN A 72 12.20 -1.91 -1.39
C ASN A 72 12.55 -0.80 -0.39
N GLY A 73 11.55 -0.06 0.08
CA GLY A 73 11.75 0.94 1.15
C GLY A 73 12.23 0.30 2.45
N ALA A 74 11.70 -0.87 2.81
CA ALA A 74 12.14 -1.60 4.00
C ALA A 74 13.62 -2.00 3.92
N ALA A 75 14.09 -2.44 2.75
CA ALA A 75 15.51 -2.73 2.51
C ALA A 75 16.38 -1.47 2.65
N VAL A 76 15.95 -0.33 2.10
CA VAL A 76 16.67 0.96 2.24
C VAL A 76 16.79 1.35 3.72
N VAL A 77 15.71 1.26 4.49
CA VAL A 77 15.71 1.56 5.93
C VAL A 77 16.63 0.60 6.69
N ALA A 78 16.54 -0.70 6.42
CA ALA A 78 17.36 -1.70 7.10
C ALA A 78 18.86 -1.48 6.85
N ARG A 79 19.25 -1.19 5.60
CA ARG A 79 20.63 -0.85 5.28
C ARG A 79 21.09 0.43 5.98
N ALA A 80 20.23 1.45 6.09
CA ALA A 80 20.55 2.67 6.83
C ALA A 80 20.71 2.44 8.35
N TRP A 81 20.09 1.40 8.91
CA TRP A 81 20.27 1.01 10.31
C TRP A 81 21.56 0.22 10.58
N THR A 82 22.16 -0.40 9.56
CA THR A 82 23.36 -1.24 9.67
C THR A 82 24.62 -0.59 9.08
N ASP A 83 24.48 0.36 8.16
CA ASP A 83 25.56 1.07 7.49
C ASP A 83 25.44 2.59 7.73
N PRO A 84 26.18 3.15 8.71
CA PRO A 84 26.16 4.59 8.99
C PRO A 84 26.61 5.47 7.81
N ALA A 85 27.50 4.97 6.95
CA ALA A 85 27.94 5.72 5.78
C ALA A 85 26.85 5.76 4.71
N PHE A 86 26.11 4.66 4.51
CA PHE A 86 24.92 4.66 3.66
C PHE A 86 23.83 5.57 4.22
N LYS A 87 23.59 5.54 5.54
CA LYS A 87 22.64 6.45 6.19
C LYS A 87 22.97 7.92 5.90
N GLN A 88 24.24 8.31 6.00
CA GLN A 88 24.65 9.67 5.68
C GLN A 88 24.30 10.03 4.22
N ARG A 89 24.66 9.17 3.26
CA ARG A 89 24.32 9.39 1.84
C ARG A 89 22.82 9.43 1.59
N LEU A 90 22.04 8.58 2.28
CA LEU A 90 20.58 8.55 2.20
C LEU A 90 19.95 9.87 2.65
N LEU A 91 20.47 10.48 3.71
CA LEU A 91 19.99 11.76 4.23
C LEU A 91 20.43 12.95 3.37
N GLU A 92 21.56 12.85 2.67
CA GLU A 92 22.06 13.87 1.74
C GLU A 92 21.31 13.82 0.39
N ASP A 93 21.17 12.63 -0.21
CA ASP A 93 20.46 12.39 -1.47
C ASP A 93 19.84 10.98 -1.48
N ALA A 94 18.56 10.90 -1.10
CA ALA A 94 17.88 9.62 -1.03
C ALA A 94 17.61 9.00 -2.40
N SER A 95 17.53 9.79 -3.47
CA SER A 95 17.39 9.26 -4.83
C SER A 95 18.66 8.51 -5.23
N ALA A 96 19.82 9.14 -5.06
CA ALA A 96 21.10 8.52 -5.38
C ALA A 96 21.39 7.30 -4.51
N ALA A 97 21.16 7.39 -3.19
CA ALA A 97 21.38 6.27 -2.28
C ALA A 97 20.47 5.08 -2.59
N SER A 98 19.20 5.30 -2.91
CA SER A 98 18.28 4.22 -3.30
C SER A 98 18.70 3.56 -4.63
N ALA A 99 19.26 4.34 -5.57
CA ALA A 99 19.78 3.82 -6.83
C ALA A 99 21.00 2.92 -6.65
N GLU A 100 21.84 3.11 -5.62
CA GLU A 100 22.92 2.16 -5.26
C GLU A 100 22.40 0.74 -5.00
N MET A 101 21.13 0.62 -4.57
CA MET A 101 20.45 -0.66 -4.31
C MET A 101 19.64 -1.16 -5.51
N GLY A 102 19.68 -0.45 -6.64
CA GLY A 102 18.87 -0.76 -7.83
C GLY A 102 17.43 -0.26 -7.75
N PHE A 103 17.10 0.62 -6.81
CA PHE A 103 15.75 1.19 -6.67
C PHE A 103 15.68 2.59 -7.28
N ASP A 104 15.26 2.65 -8.55
CA ASP A 104 15.10 3.91 -9.28
C ASP A 104 13.76 4.61 -8.94
N ILE A 105 13.83 5.86 -8.48
CA ILE A 105 12.68 6.70 -8.13
C ILE A 105 12.15 7.48 -9.34
N GLY A 106 12.79 7.34 -10.51
CA GLY A 106 12.46 8.00 -11.75
C GLY A 106 12.78 9.49 -11.70
N GLY A 107 12.03 10.31 -12.45
CA GLY A 107 12.22 11.76 -12.53
C GLY A 107 11.79 12.55 -11.28
N LEU A 108 11.66 11.90 -10.12
CA LEU A 108 11.23 12.53 -8.86
C LEU A 108 12.44 12.70 -7.92
N ARG A 109 12.34 13.66 -7.00
CA ARG A 109 13.35 13.86 -5.96
C ARG A 109 12.91 13.18 -4.66
N LEU A 110 13.59 12.10 -4.28
CA LEU A 110 13.36 11.45 -2.99
C LEU A 110 14.13 12.18 -1.88
N ILE A 111 13.49 12.34 -0.72
CA ILE A 111 14.07 12.96 0.47
C ILE A 111 13.80 12.03 1.65
N ALA A 112 14.86 11.56 2.31
CA ALA A 112 14.75 10.81 3.55
C ALA A 112 14.70 11.77 4.74
N VAL A 113 13.76 11.55 5.66
CA VAL A 113 13.61 12.35 6.88
C VAL A 113 13.71 11.44 8.09
N GLU A 114 14.70 11.69 8.94
CA GLU A 114 15.03 10.82 10.06
C GLU A 114 14.18 11.11 11.29
N ASN A 115 13.59 10.05 11.87
CA ASN A 115 13.05 10.09 13.22
C ASN A 115 14.18 9.92 14.25
N THR A 116 14.14 10.76 15.28
CA THR A 116 15.05 10.73 16.44
C THR A 116 14.22 10.64 17.72
N GLU A 117 14.86 10.60 18.89
CA GLU A 117 14.16 10.64 20.18
C GLU A 117 13.30 11.92 20.32
N ASP A 118 13.79 13.04 19.77
CA ASP A 118 13.14 14.35 19.89
C ASP A 118 12.24 14.72 18.71
N VAL A 119 12.35 14.02 17.56
CA VAL A 119 11.66 14.39 16.32
C VAL A 119 10.99 13.20 15.68
N HIS A 120 9.69 13.31 15.43
CA HIS A 120 8.91 12.37 14.63
C HIS A 120 8.40 13.02 13.35
N ASN A 121 8.66 12.40 12.20
CA ASN A 121 8.24 12.88 10.90
C ASN A 121 6.99 12.12 10.43
N VAL A 122 6.07 12.80 9.75
CA VAL A 122 4.91 12.21 9.10
C VAL A 122 4.69 12.84 7.73
N ILE A 123 4.36 12.04 6.73
CA ILE A 123 4.29 12.46 5.32
C ILE A 123 2.85 12.53 4.86
N VAL A 124 2.47 13.60 4.15
CA VAL A 124 1.15 13.77 3.55
C VAL A 124 1.26 14.35 2.15
N CYS A 125 0.20 14.24 1.35
CA CYS A 125 0.01 15.04 0.14
C CYS A 125 -1.35 15.72 0.23
N THR A 126 -1.38 16.96 0.70
CA THR A 126 -2.64 17.67 0.95
C THR A 126 -3.42 17.90 -0.36
N LEU A 127 -2.72 18.13 -1.47
CA LEU A 127 -3.31 18.47 -2.76
C LEU A 127 -3.89 17.27 -3.52
N CYS A 128 -3.30 16.08 -3.41
CA CYS A 128 -3.77 14.92 -4.15
C CYS A 128 -3.44 13.59 -3.47
N SER A 129 -2.35 12.94 -3.86
CA SER A 129 -1.96 11.58 -3.46
C SER A 129 -0.51 11.24 -3.84
N CYS A 130 0.38 12.25 -3.92
CA CYS A 130 1.80 12.07 -4.20
C CYS A 130 2.41 11.03 -3.25
N TYR A 131 3.10 10.04 -3.81
CA TYR A 131 3.65 8.91 -3.06
C TYR A 131 4.84 8.30 -3.81
N PRO A 132 5.91 7.84 -3.13
CA PRO A 132 7.08 7.23 -3.77
C PRO A 132 6.80 5.80 -4.26
N ARG A 133 5.96 5.65 -5.29
CA ARG A 133 5.42 4.34 -5.72
C ARG A 133 6.46 3.31 -6.15
N ASN A 134 7.59 3.77 -6.71
CA ASN A 134 8.67 2.87 -7.11
C ASN A 134 9.41 2.26 -5.92
N LEU A 135 9.26 2.85 -4.73
CA LEU A 135 9.91 2.39 -3.50
C LEU A 135 8.92 1.76 -2.51
N LEU A 136 7.71 2.32 -2.40
CA LEU A 136 6.73 1.94 -1.39
C LEU A 136 5.47 1.24 -1.95
N GLY A 137 5.38 1.08 -3.26
CA GLY A 137 4.19 0.55 -3.93
C GLY A 137 3.02 1.54 -3.98
N LEU A 138 1.80 1.03 -4.20
CA LEU A 138 0.60 1.85 -4.22
C LEU A 138 0.31 2.42 -2.82
N PRO A 139 -0.06 3.72 -2.70
CA PRO A 139 -0.46 4.27 -1.42
C PRO A 139 -1.73 3.57 -0.93
N PRO A 140 -1.85 3.31 0.39
CA PRO A 140 -3.08 2.77 0.95
C PRO A 140 -4.25 3.75 0.76
N ASP A 141 -5.48 3.23 0.73
CA ASP A 141 -6.66 4.05 0.43
C ASP A 141 -6.83 5.23 1.39
N TRP A 142 -6.57 5.01 2.68
CA TRP A 142 -6.65 6.05 3.71
C TRP A 142 -5.75 7.25 3.41
N TYR A 143 -4.58 7.05 2.79
CA TYR A 143 -3.62 8.11 2.46
C TYR A 143 -4.22 9.11 1.47
N LYS A 144 -5.08 8.63 0.56
CA LYS A 144 -5.75 9.42 -0.47
C LYS A 144 -6.99 10.17 0.06
N THR A 145 -7.48 9.80 1.25
CA THR A 145 -8.72 10.36 1.80
C THR A 145 -8.55 11.80 2.26
N ARG A 146 -9.64 12.56 2.18
CA ARG A 146 -9.70 13.92 2.74
C ARG A 146 -9.49 13.93 4.25
N ALA A 147 -9.96 12.88 4.94
CA ALA A 147 -9.84 12.74 6.40
C ALA A 147 -8.37 12.79 6.84
N TYR A 148 -7.51 11.98 6.21
CA TYR A 148 -6.07 12.05 6.46
C TYR A 148 -5.48 13.37 5.97
N ARG A 149 -5.62 13.66 4.67
CA ARG A 149 -4.91 14.75 3.99
C ARG A 149 -5.15 16.13 4.59
N SER A 150 -6.37 16.43 5.01
CA SER A 150 -6.72 17.76 5.53
C SER A 150 -6.37 17.95 7.01
N ARG A 151 -6.24 16.86 7.77
CA ARG A 151 -6.04 16.89 9.23
C ARG A 151 -4.59 16.72 9.63
N THR A 152 -3.80 15.93 8.89
CA THR A 152 -2.38 15.68 9.23
C THR A 152 -1.58 16.97 9.35
N VAL A 153 -1.86 18.00 8.54
CA VAL A 153 -1.19 19.31 8.62
C VAL A 153 -1.73 20.26 9.70
N LYS A 154 -2.86 19.94 10.34
CA LYS A 154 -3.52 20.81 11.34
C LYS A 154 -3.44 20.26 12.75
N GLU A 155 -3.66 18.96 12.88
CA GLU A 155 -3.71 18.24 14.15
C GLU A 155 -2.99 16.88 14.06
N PRO A 156 -1.69 16.87 13.65
CA PRO A 156 -0.96 15.63 13.37
C PRO A 156 -0.99 14.65 14.54
N ARG A 157 -0.82 15.11 15.78
CA ARG A 157 -0.85 14.24 16.97
C ARG A 157 -2.16 13.48 17.12
N LYS A 158 -3.30 14.12 16.87
CA LYS A 158 -4.61 13.44 16.94
C LYS A 158 -4.77 12.43 15.82
N VAL A 159 -4.31 12.76 14.61
CA VAL A 159 -4.31 11.81 13.50
C VAL A 159 -3.43 10.60 13.82
N LEU A 160 -2.24 10.80 14.41
CA LEU A 160 -1.37 9.71 14.85
C LEU A 160 -2.01 8.85 15.94
N ALA A 161 -2.71 9.46 16.90
CA ALA A 161 -3.47 8.72 17.91
C ALA A 161 -4.58 7.83 17.30
N GLU A 162 -5.21 8.24 16.19
CA GLU A 162 -6.17 7.40 15.44
C GLU A 162 -5.52 6.18 14.77
N PHE A 163 -4.21 6.24 14.49
CA PHE A 163 -3.40 5.08 14.08
C PHE A 163 -2.85 4.28 15.28
N GLY A 164 -3.21 4.66 16.52
CA GLY A 164 -2.70 4.04 17.74
C GLY A 164 -1.29 4.48 18.13
N LEU A 165 -0.80 5.61 17.61
CA LEU A 165 0.51 6.17 17.91
C LEU A 165 0.39 7.43 18.77
N ASP A 166 0.53 7.26 20.08
CA ASP A 166 0.63 8.36 21.05
C ASP A 166 2.10 8.72 21.28
N LEU A 167 2.48 9.94 20.89
CA LEU A 167 3.85 10.46 21.05
C LEU A 167 3.93 11.35 22.30
N PRO A 168 5.05 11.35 23.04
CA PRO A 168 5.30 12.30 24.12
C PRO A 168 5.06 13.74 23.69
N GLU A 169 4.54 14.58 24.59
CA GLU A 169 4.30 16.00 24.29
C GLU A 169 5.59 16.74 23.92
N THR A 170 6.73 16.27 24.41
CA THR A 170 8.06 16.82 24.16
C THR A 170 8.58 16.51 22.75
N THR A 171 8.13 15.43 22.10
CA THR A 171 8.61 15.04 20.77
C THR A 171 8.06 15.97 19.71
N GLN A 172 8.91 16.69 18.97
CA GLN A 172 8.49 17.55 17.87
C GLN A 172 7.92 16.71 16.72
N VAL A 173 6.69 17.00 16.29
CA VAL A 173 6.11 16.36 15.09
C VAL A 173 6.31 17.26 13.88
N ARG A 174 7.01 16.75 12.86
CA ARG A 174 7.26 17.44 11.58
C ARG A 174 6.41 16.82 10.49
N VAL A 175 5.54 17.62 9.90
CA VAL A 175 4.68 17.18 8.80
C VAL A 175 5.31 17.59 7.48
N HIS A 176 5.54 16.62 6.60
CA HIS A 176 6.11 16.83 5.27
C HIS A 176 5.01 16.72 4.23
N ASP A 177 4.62 17.87 3.66
CA ASP A 177 3.65 17.91 2.57
C ASP A 177 4.34 17.76 1.22
N SER A 178 4.02 16.67 0.52
CA SER A 178 4.57 16.32 -0.80
C SER A 178 3.98 17.21 -1.88
N THR A 179 4.47 18.44 -1.92
CA THR A 179 4.19 19.42 -2.97
C THR A 179 5.20 19.28 -4.11
N ALA A 180 4.74 19.51 -5.34
CA ALA A 180 5.54 19.35 -6.57
C ALA A 180 6.13 17.91 -6.76
N ASP A 181 7.40 17.84 -7.18
CA ASP A 181 8.14 16.64 -7.57
C ASP A 181 8.91 15.98 -6.42
N MET A 182 8.84 16.55 -5.22
CA MET A 182 9.44 15.97 -4.02
C MET A 182 8.62 14.78 -3.51
N ARG A 183 9.29 13.69 -3.17
CA ARG A 183 8.72 12.54 -2.45
C ARG A 183 9.52 12.32 -1.19
N TYR A 184 8.82 12.03 -0.10
CA TYR A 184 9.46 11.79 1.18
C TYR A 184 9.41 10.30 1.53
N ILE A 185 10.39 9.85 2.30
CA ILE A 185 10.36 8.60 3.06
C ILE A 185 10.82 8.89 4.48
N VAL A 186 10.10 8.40 5.48
CA VAL A 186 10.57 8.45 6.86
C VAL A 186 11.62 7.36 7.04
N LEU A 187 12.78 7.72 7.59
CA LEU A 187 13.72 6.77 8.18
C LEU A 187 13.35 6.63 9.66
N PRO A 188 12.57 5.59 10.05
CA PRO A 188 12.17 5.41 11.44
C PRO A 188 13.39 5.06 12.31
N ALA A 189 13.28 5.33 13.62
CA ALA A 189 14.29 4.91 14.58
C ALA A 189 14.36 3.37 14.64
N ARG A 190 15.58 2.81 14.74
CA ARG A 190 15.80 1.37 14.89
C ARG A 190 15.22 0.91 16.23
N PRO A 191 14.36 -0.12 16.28
CA PRO A 191 13.85 -0.65 17.54
C PRO A 191 14.98 -1.17 18.44
N ALA A 192 14.86 -0.94 19.75
CA ALA A 192 15.78 -1.52 20.75
C ALA A 192 15.69 -3.06 20.76
N GLY A 193 16.76 -3.74 21.18
CA GLY A 193 16.79 -5.21 21.24
C GLY A 193 17.01 -5.88 19.88
N THR A 194 17.38 -5.10 18.86
CA THR A 194 17.64 -5.58 17.50
C THR A 194 19.13 -5.63 17.17
N GLU A 195 20.02 -5.39 18.12
CA GLU A 195 21.46 -5.16 17.90
C GLU A 195 22.15 -6.33 17.18
N ALA A 196 21.69 -7.56 17.44
CA ALA A 196 22.23 -8.78 16.85
C ALA A 196 21.50 -9.23 15.56
N MET A 197 20.45 -8.53 15.13
CA MET A 197 19.70 -8.88 13.92
C MET A 197 20.48 -8.51 12.66
N ASP A 198 20.41 -9.38 11.66
CA ASP A 198 20.91 -9.07 10.32
C ASP A 198 19.96 -8.12 9.57
N GLU A 199 20.41 -7.64 8.42
CA GLU A 199 19.67 -6.67 7.61
C GLU A 199 18.30 -7.20 7.15
N ALA A 200 18.21 -8.49 6.81
CA ALA A 200 16.95 -9.09 6.34
C ALA A 200 15.92 -9.18 7.47
N ALA A 201 16.36 -9.56 8.67
CA ALA A 201 15.51 -9.60 9.85
C ALA A 201 15.08 -8.18 10.27
N LEU A 202 15.97 -7.19 10.17
CA LEU A 202 15.64 -5.77 10.40
C LEU A 202 14.61 -5.26 9.40
N ALA A 203 14.75 -5.59 8.11
CA ALA A 203 13.78 -5.20 7.07
C ALA A 203 12.37 -5.74 7.36
N ALA A 204 12.25 -6.92 7.97
CA ALA A 204 10.96 -7.49 8.36
C ALA A 204 10.23 -6.70 9.48
N LEU A 205 10.95 -5.87 10.24
CA LEU A 205 10.38 -4.97 11.24
C LEU A 205 9.84 -3.67 10.62
N VAL A 206 10.39 -3.26 9.48
CA VAL A 206 9.99 -2.02 8.81
C VAL A 206 8.62 -2.20 8.16
N THR A 207 7.69 -1.31 8.51
CA THR A 207 6.34 -1.31 7.96
C THR A 207 6.15 -0.13 7.01
N ARG A 208 5.19 -0.26 6.08
CA ARG A 208 4.76 0.88 5.26
C ARG A 208 4.38 2.08 6.12
N ASP A 209 3.68 1.86 7.22
CA ASP A 209 3.23 2.92 8.13
C ASP A 209 4.42 3.59 8.84
N SER A 210 5.48 2.84 9.18
CA SER A 210 6.71 3.41 9.73
C SER A 210 7.48 4.28 8.74
N MET A 211 7.39 3.97 7.44
CA MET A 211 8.01 4.75 6.36
C MET A 211 7.16 5.94 5.90
N ILE A 212 5.87 5.97 6.26
CA ILE A 212 5.00 7.15 6.12
C ILE A 212 5.09 8.03 7.38
N GLY A 213 5.38 7.44 8.53
CA GLY A 213 5.39 8.09 9.84
C GLY A 213 4.04 8.04 10.57
N THR A 214 3.11 7.18 10.14
CA THR A 214 1.83 6.93 10.83
C THR A 214 1.90 5.81 11.86
N GLY A 215 3.03 5.08 11.91
CA GLY A 215 3.31 4.05 12.89
C GLY A 215 4.80 3.96 13.20
N LEU A 216 5.17 3.02 14.07
CA LEU A 216 6.55 2.66 14.35
C LEU A 216 6.90 1.34 13.66
N PRO A 217 8.19 1.00 13.48
CA PRO A 217 8.57 -0.35 13.12
C PRO A 217 8.09 -1.34 14.19
N LYS A 218 7.95 -2.61 13.80
CA LYS A 218 7.64 -3.68 14.76
C LYS A 218 8.78 -3.82 15.76
N THR A 219 8.44 -4.19 16.99
CA THR A 219 9.41 -4.62 17.99
C THR A 219 9.60 -6.14 17.90
N PRO A 220 10.80 -6.68 18.17
CA PRO A 220 11.04 -8.12 18.31
C PRO A 220 10.18 -8.79 19.39
#